data_AF-A0A7G7KRA6-F1
#
_entry.id   AF-A0A7G7KRA6-F1
#
_cell.length_a   1.000
_cell.length_b   1.000
_cell.length_c   1.000
_cell.angle_alpha   90.00
_cell.angle_beta   90.00
_cell.angle_gamma   90.00
#
_symmetry.space_group_name_H-M   'P 1'
#
loop_
_entity.id
_entity.type
_entity.pdbx_description
1 polymer ?
#
loop_
_entity_poly.entity_id
_entity_poly.type
_entity_poly.pdbx_seq_one_letter_code
_entity_poly.pdbx_strand_id
1 'polypeptide(L)' 'MAGQQAPELREQLRQRLSSELGGAAQLVSVERSADQSVKGVAVCSGRILSFVLDAEQERLRTLPMFELLQRRFA' A
#
# COMPACT_ATOMS: atom_id res chain seq x y z
N MET A 1 -20.80 7.63 -10.47
CA MET A 1 -20.09 6.42 -10.95
C MET A 1 -18.75 6.27 -10.21
N ALA A 2 -18.75 5.95 -8.91
CA ALA A 2 -17.54 5.94 -8.05
C ALA A 2 -17.10 4.53 -7.59
N GLY A 3 -17.91 3.49 -7.83
CA GLY A 3 -17.64 2.13 -7.37
C GLY A 3 -16.75 1.29 -8.29
N GLN A 4 -16.58 1.69 -9.56
CA GLN A 4 -15.81 0.92 -10.56
C GLN A 4 -14.31 1.27 -10.60
N GLN A 5 -13.91 2.46 -10.14
CA GLN A 5 -12.49 2.85 -10.09
C GLN A 5 -11.73 2.19 -8.92
N ALA A 6 -12.44 1.77 -7.88
CA ALA A 6 -11.86 1.11 -6.71
C ALA A 6 -11.25 -0.28 -7.02
N PRO A 7 -11.93 -1.19 -7.77
CA PRO A 7 -11.34 -2.50 -8.10
C PRO A 7 -10.13 -2.40 -9.03
N GLU A 8 -10.15 -1.50 -10.03
CA GLU A 8 -9.03 -1.31 -10.96
C GLU A 8 -7.78 -0.78 -10.23
N LEU A 9 -7.94 0.25 -9.38
CA LEU A 9 -6.84 0.78 -8.58
C LEU A 9 -6.28 -0.29 -7.63
N ARG A 10 -7.17 -1.07 -7.00
CA ARG A 10 -6.75 -2.14 -6.07
C ARG A 10 -5.90 -3.18 -6.80
N GLU A 11 -6.29 -3.58 -8.00
CA GLU A 11 -5.53 -4.55 -8.79
C GLU A 11 -4.19 -3.99 -9.25
N GLN A 12 -4.15 -2.73 -9.71
CA GLN A 12 -2.89 -2.05 -10.07
C GLN A 12 -1.93 -1.97 -8.88
N LEU A 13 -2.42 -1.58 -7.70
CA LEU A 13 -1.62 -1.52 -6.47
C LEU A 13 -1.10 -2.91 -6.09
N ARG A 14 -1.94 -3.95 -6.19
CA ARG A 14 -1.57 -5.33 -5.90
C ARG A 14 -0.43 -5.79 -6.80
N GLN A 15 -0.53 -5.52 -8.11
CA GLN A 15 0.50 -5.86 -9.08
C GLN A 15 1.80 -5.11 -8.81
N ARG A 16 1.72 -3.81 -8.54
CA ARG A 16 2.90 -2.97 -8.26
C ARG A 16 3.61 -3.38 -6.98
N LEU A 17 2.86 -3.63 -5.90
CA LEU A 17 3.41 -4.18 -4.65
C LEU A 17 4.04 -5.55 -4.87
N SER A 18 3.38 -6.41 -5.65
CA SER A 18 3.93 -7.74 -5.94
C SER A 18 5.25 -7.66 -6.73
N SER A 19 5.34 -6.70 -7.66
CA SER A 19 6.55 -6.44 -8.44
C SER A 19 7.68 -5.88 -7.58
N GLU A 20 7.42 -4.91 -6.70
CA GLU A 20 8.47 -4.30 -5.87
C GLU A 20 8.95 -5.21 -4.73
N LEU A 21 8.04 -6.04 -4.18
CA LEU A 21 8.36 -6.90 -3.04
C LEU A 21 8.78 -8.31 -3.44
N GLY A 22 8.73 -8.65 -4.73
CA GLY A 22 9.17 -9.94 -5.28
C GLY A 22 8.30 -11.13 -4.84
N GLY A 23 7.00 -10.91 -4.58
CA GLY A 23 6.11 -11.95 -4.05
C GLY A 23 4.64 -11.58 -4.13
N ALA A 24 3.75 -12.52 -3.80
CA ALA A 24 2.32 -12.23 -3.79
C ALA A 24 1.98 -11.22 -2.69
N ALA A 25 1.43 -10.07 -3.08
CA ALA A 25 0.91 -9.07 -2.17
C ALA A 25 -0.62 -9.20 -2.04
N GLN A 26 -1.11 -9.18 -0.80
CA GLN A 26 -2.53 -9.07 -0.48
C GLN A 26 -2.81 -7.72 0.15
N LEU A 27 -3.66 -6.91 -0.50
CA LEU A 27 -4.11 -5.64 0.04
C LEU A 27 -5.15 -5.88 1.15
N VAL A 28 -4.89 -5.36 2.35
CA VAL A 28 -5.77 -5.42 3.52
C VAL A 28 -6.66 -4.19 3.57
N SER A 29 -6.07 -3.00 3.45
CA SER A 29 -6.77 -1.72 3.40
C SER A 29 -6.17 -0.82 2.33
N VAL A 30 -7.02 0.03 1.74
CA VAL A 30 -6.64 1.05 0.78
C VAL A 30 -7.50 2.27 1.05
N GLU A 31 -6.84 3.40 1.29
CA GLU A 31 -7.46 4.68 1.56
C GLU A 31 -6.85 5.73 0.65
N ARG A 32 -7.69 6.55 0.03
CA ARG A 32 -7.24 7.75 -0.68
C ARG A 32 -7.22 8.90 0.31
N SER A 33 -6.08 9.57 0.41
CA SER A 33 -5.92 10.75 1.23
C SER A 33 -6.23 12.02 0.42
N ALA A 34 -6.47 13.13 1.11
CA ALA A 34 -6.87 14.39 0.48
C ALA A 34 -5.78 15.01 -0.39
N ASP A 35 -4.52 14.65 -0.13
CA ASP A 35 -3.32 15.02 -0.89
C ASP A 35 -3.13 14.16 -2.16
N GLN A 36 -4.18 13.47 -2.63
CA GLN A 36 -4.16 12.51 -3.75
C GLN A 36 -3.24 11.30 -3.55
N SER A 37 -2.60 11.14 -2.39
CA SER A 37 -1.84 9.94 -2.10
C SER A 37 -2.75 8.77 -1.77
N VAL A 38 -2.31 7.56 -2.12
CA VAL A 38 -2.99 6.32 -1.73
C VAL A 38 -2.19 5.65 -0.63
N LYS A 39 -2.82 5.43 0.51
CA LYS A 39 -2.21 4.79 1.67
C LYS A 39 -2.91 3.46 1.94
N GLY A 40 -2.20 2.51 2.53
CA GLY A 40 -2.84 1.25 2.85
C GLY A 40 -1.93 0.28 3.58
N VAL A 41 -2.50 -0.88 3.87
CA VAL A 41 -1.81 -2.00 4.49
C VAL A 41 -1.85 -3.18 3.54
N ALA A 42 -0.71 -3.86 3.39
CA ALA A 42 -0.58 -5.07 2.60
C ALA A 42 0.12 -6.17 3.40
N VAL A 43 -0.15 -7.42 3.05
CA VAL A 43 0.59 -8.59 3.52
C VAL A 43 1.38 -9.15 2.36
N CYS A 44 2.68 -9.37 2.56
CA CYS A 44 3.56 -10.02 1.59
C CYS A 44 4.44 -11.05 2.30
N SER A 45 4.40 -12.30 1.85
CA SER A 45 5.21 -13.40 2.42
C SER A 45 5.17 -13.46 3.95
N GLY A 46 3.98 -13.30 4.54
CA GLY A 46 3.77 -13.31 6.00
C GLY A 46 4.16 -12.03 6.76
N ARG A 47 4.62 -10.97 6.07
CA ARG A 47 4.94 -9.68 6.67
C ARG A 47 3.83 -8.66 6.41
N ILE A 48 3.42 -7.94 7.46
CA ILE A 48 2.49 -6.81 7.35
C ILE A 48 3.29 -5.55 7.08
N LEU A 49 2.92 -4.84 6.02
CA LEU A 49 3.59 -3.64 5.53
C LEU A 49 2.57 -2.52 5.38
N SER A 50 2.92 -1.31 5.78
CA SER A 50 2.22 -0.10 5.32
C SER A 50 2.80 0.33 3.98
N PHE A 51 1.97 0.84 3.08
CA PHE A 51 2.43 1.45 1.84
C PHE A 51 1.79 2.83 1.62
N VAL A 52 2.53 3.68 0.92
CA VAL A 52 2.08 4.98 0.44
C VAL A 52 2.49 5.09 -1.03
N LEU A 53 1.52 5.31 -1.90
CA LEU A 53 1.73 5.68 -3.30
C LEU A 53 1.45 7.18 -3.42
N ASP A 54 2.51 7.93 -3.73
CA ASP A 54 2.43 9.34 -4.06
C ASP A 54 2.04 9.47 -5.54
N ALA A 55 0.90 10.11 -5.81
CA ALA A 55 0.38 10.28 -7.17
C ALA A 55 1.19 11.28 -8.00
N GLU A 56 1.83 12.29 -7.37
CA GLU A 56 2.63 13.26 -8.10
C GLU A 56 3.99 12.69 -8.52
N GLN A 57 4.58 11.85 -7.67
CA GLN A 57 5.90 11.27 -7.91
C GLN A 57 5.84 9.87 -8.54
N GLU A 58 4.62 9.33 -8.73
CA GLU A 58 4.36 7.92 -9.02
C GLU A 58 5.21 6.97 -8.17
N ARG A 59 5.47 7.34 -6.91
CA ARG A 59 6.46 6.66 -6.08
C ARG A 59 5.78 5.83 -5.02
N LEU A 60 6.05 4.52 -5.05
CA LEU A 60 5.62 3.60 -4.02
C LEU A 60 6.67 3.59 -2.90
N ARG A 61 6.20 3.75 -1.66
CA ARG A 61 7.01 3.58 -0.45
C ARG A 61 6.37 2.50 0.39
N THR A 62 7.16 1.53 0.81
CA THR A 62 6.72 0.46 1.71
C THR A 62 7.53 0.53 2.99
N LEU A 63 6.88 0.25 4.12
CA LEU A 63 7.53 0.18 5.41
C LEU A 63 6.93 -0.96 6.23
N PRO A 64 7.74 -1.83 6.85
CA PRO A 64 7.23 -2.87 7.72
C PRO A 64 6.46 -2.27 8.90
N MET A 65 5.24 -2.77 9.16
CA MET A 65 4.44 -2.24 10.27
C MET A 65 5.11 -2.44 11.63
N PHE A 66 5.93 -3.50 11.77
CA PHE A 66 6.69 -3.74 12.98
C PHE A 66 7.63 -2.59 13.31
N GLU A 67 8.33 -2.02 12.31
CA GLU A 67 9.22 -0.86 12.51
C GLU A 67 8.44 0.41 12.90
N LEU A 68 7.23 0.57 12.37
CA LEU A 68 6.34 1.69 12.75
C LEU A 68 5.90 1.60 14.20
N LEU A 69 5.58 0.39 14.68
CA LEU A 69 5.20 0.17 16.07
C LEU A 69 6.38 0.41 17.01
N GLN A 70 7.58 -0.03 16.63
CA GLN A 70 8.79 0.24 17.43
C GLN A 70 9.04 1.73 17.63
N ARG A 71 8.80 2.58 16.62
CA ARG A 71 8.97 4.04 16.73
C ARG A 71 7.93 4.74 17.59
N ARG A 72 6.73 4.14 17.76
CA ARG A 72 5.66 4.72 18.58
C ARG A 72 5.86 4.44 20.07
N PHE A 73 6.55 3.36 20.40
CA PHE A 73 6.79 2.91 21.78
C PHE A 73 8.26 3.08 22.21
N ALA A 74 9.07 3.78 21.42
CA ALA A 74 10.45 4.15 21.75
C ALA A 74 10.54 5.57 22.30
#